data_AF-A0A8C4YLN7-F1
#
_entry.id   AF-A0A8C4YLN7-F1
#
_cell.length_a   1.000
_cell.length_b   1.000
_cell.length_c   1.000
_cell.angle_alpha   90.00
_cell.angle_beta   90.00
_cell.angle_gamma   90.00
#
_symmetry.space_group_name_H-M   'P 1'
#
loop_
_entity.id
_entity.type
_entity.pdbx_description
1 polymer ?
#
loop_
_entity_poly.entity_id
_entity_poly.type
_entity_poly.pdbx_seq_one_letter_code
_entity_poly.pdbx_strand_id
1 'polypeptide(L)'
;AGLYLSQDAGLAQAAMGKDESCLTRTRAFFTAPVVIFHLNILSYFSFLWLFAYVLMIDFQATPSWREYFIYFWLFSLVCEETRQVLGGDFWNKLDVCAILIFIAGWIPSTLYPGRIILSLAFIIFCLRLMHIFTVSKTLGPKIIIVKRMMKDVFFFLFLLAVWVVSFGVAKQAILIHNEERVDWIFRGVVYHSYLTIFGQIPSYIDGTEPRCSPNGTDPYKPKCPESNKDKRPVFPEWLTVILLCLYLLFTNILLLNLLIAMFNYTFQQVQEHTDQIWKFQRHDLIEEYHGRPAAPPPFILFNHLQLFVKRVLLRQPAKRHKQLKEKLEKNEEAALLSWETYLKENYLQHQQCQEKQNMEQKIRDVAQRYRLFSPRVPLEKTCECQCSLMSRREL
;
A
#
# COMPACT_ATOMS: atom_id res chain seq x y z
N ALA A 1 11.53 46.37 -25.04
CA ALA A 1 11.51 44.96 -24.60
C ALA A 1 12.27 44.00 -25.53
N GLY A 2 12.35 44.25 -26.85
CA GLY A 2 12.98 43.32 -27.80
C GLY A 2 14.53 43.31 -27.89
N LEU A 3 15.23 44.17 -27.16
CA LEU A 3 16.70 44.28 -27.21
C LEU A 3 17.43 43.55 -26.07
N TYR A 4 16.75 43.20 -24.98
CA TYR A 4 17.34 42.44 -23.87
C TYR A 4 17.30 40.91 -24.09
N LEU A 5 16.35 40.41 -24.89
CA LEU A 5 16.23 38.97 -25.18
C LEU A 5 17.30 38.43 -26.15
N SER A 6 17.98 39.30 -26.91
CA SER A 6 19.01 38.87 -27.87
C SER A 6 20.37 38.60 -27.21
N GLN A 7 20.64 39.25 -26.08
CA GLN A 7 21.95 39.18 -25.41
C GLN A 7 22.06 37.93 -24.51
N ASP A 8 20.95 37.48 -23.92
CA ASP A 8 20.90 36.24 -23.12
C ASP A 8 20.92 34.96 -23.99
N ALA A 9 20.42 35.02 -25.22
CA ALA A 9 20.52 33.91 -26.17
C ALA A 9 21.98 33.60 -26.55
N GLY A 10 22.82 34.64 -26.68
CA GLY A 10 24.26 34.50 -26.93
C GLY A 10 25.04 33.95 -25.72
N LEU A 11 24.60 34.25 -24.50
CA LEU A 11 25.24 33.78 -23.27
C LEU A 11 24.83 32.32 -22.92
N ALA A 12 23.60 31.92 -23.25
CA ALA A 12 23.16 30.53 -23.17
C ALA A 12 23.88 29.61 -24.17
N GLN A 13 24.18 30.10 -25.39
CA GLN A 13 24.99 29.36 -26.37
C GLN A 13 26.48 29.30 -26.01
N ALA A 14 27.01 30.28 -25.29
CA ALA A 14 28.40 30.25 -24.79
C ALA A 14 28.62 29.22 -23.65
N ALA A 15 27.57 28.76 -22.98
CA ALA A 15 27.66 27.74 -21.93
C ALA A 15 27.63 26.29 -22.45
N MET A 16 27.26 26.06 -23.72
CA MET A 16 27.20 24.72 -24.33
C MET A 16 28.55 24.20 -24.86
N GLY A 17 29.66 24.87 -24.53
CA GLY A 17 31.01 24.55 -25.02
C GLY A 17 32.00 24.13 -23.93
N LYS A 18 31.56 23.51 -22.83
CA LYS A 18 32.49 22.81 -21.93
C LYS A 18 32.57 21.36 -22.37
N ASP A 19 33.70 20.96 -22.96
CA ASP A 19 34.10 19.56 -23.09
C ASP A 19 34.12 18.93 -21.68
N GLU A 20 32.98 18.42 -21.22
CA GLU A 20 32.92 17.68 -19.97
C GLU A 20 33.72 16.39 -20.16
N SER A 21 34.77 16.24 -19.36
CA SER A 21 35.51 14.97 -19.23
C SER A 21 34.53 13.81 -19.11
N CYS A 22 34.81 12.68 -19.79
CA CYS A 22 34.01 11.45 -19.73
C CYS A 22 33.69 11.02 -18.28
N LEU A 23 34.59 11.35 -17.34
CA LEU A 23 34.44 11.06 -15.91
C LEU A 23 33.38 11.95 -15.23
N THR A 24 33.22 13.20 -15.67
CA THR A 24 32.15 14.09 -15.20
C THR A 24 30.80 13.60 -15.70
N ARG A 25 30.71 13.20 -16.97
CA ARG A 25 29.47 12.68 -17.57
C ARG A 25 29.01 11.38 -16.90
N THR A 26 29.92 10.45 -16.65
CA THR A 26 29.61 9.19 -15.95
C THR A 26 29.21 9.45 -14.49
N ARG A 27 29.91 10.34 -13.79
CA ARG A 27 29.51 10.75 -12.44
C ARG A 27 28.12 11.38 -12.41
N ALA A 28 27.83 12.29 -13.34
CA ALA A 28 26.51 12.93 -13.46
C ALA A 28 25.39 11.89 -13.68
N PHE A 29 25.64 10.89 -14.53
CA PHE A 29 24.71 9.79 -14.77
C PHE A 29 24.43 8.97 -13.50
N PHE A 30 25.47 8.52 -12.78
CA PHE A 30 25.28 7.73 -11.55
C PHE A 30 24.75 8.53 -10.36
N THR A 31 24.85 9.87 -10.39
CA THR A 31 24.22 10.73 -9.38
C THR A 31 22.73 10.99 -9.64
N ALA A 32 22.19 10.60 -10.80
CA ALA A 32 20.77 10.81 -11.10
C ALA A 32 19.87 9.92 -10.21
N PRO A 33 18.85 10.48 -9.52
CA PRO A 33 18.00 9.70 -8.60
C PRO A 33 17.30 8.50 -9.25
N VAL A 34 16.93 8.62 -10.53
CA VAL A 34 16.31 7.53 -11.29
C VAL A 34 17.27 6.36 -11.50
N VAL A 35 18.54 6.64 -11.79
CA VAL A 35 19.57 5.60 -11.96
C VAL A 35 19.84 4.92 -10.61
N ILE A 36 19.97 5.71 -9.54
CA ILE A 36 20.14 5.19 -8.17
C ILE A 36 18.97 4.28 -7.79
N PHE A 37 17.74 4.70 -8.09
CA PHE A 37 16.53 3.93 -7.83
C PHE A 37 16.53 2.58 -8.58
N HIS A 38 16.84 2.58 -9.88
CA HIS A 38 16.89 1.35 -10.66
C HIS A 38 18.01 0.40 -10.22
N LEU A 39 19.18 0.93 -9.87
CA LEU A 39 20.27 0.14 -9.31
C LEU A 39 19.89 -0.45 -7.94
N ASN A 40 19.20 0.32 -7.10
CA ASN A 40 18.70 -0.15 -5.82
C ASN A 40 17.69 -1.29 -6.01
N ILE A 41 16.72 -1.14 -6.93
CA ILE A 41 15.77 -2.20 -7.29
C ILE A 41 16.50 -3.46 -7.74
N LEU A 42 17.43 -3.33 -8.70
CA LEU A 42 18.16 -4.47 -9.25
C LEU A 42 18.96 -5.19 -8.15
N SER A 43 19.61 -4.42 -7.28
CA SER A 43 20.34 -4.94 -6.13
C SER A 43 19.41 -5.67 -5.17
N TYR A 44 18.22 -5.14 -4.89
CA TYR A 44 17.25 -5.75 -4.00
C TYR A 44 16.65 -7.06 -4.56
N PHE A 45 16.37 -7.11 -5.86
CA PHE A 45 15.99 -8.36 -6.53
C PHE A 45 17.10 -9.42 -6.46
N SER A 46 18.35 -9.00 -6.62
CA SER A 46 19.51 -9.89 -6.49
C SER A 46 19.68 -10.38 -5.05
N PHE A 47 19.44 -9.53 -4.04
CA PHE A 47 19.39 -9.90 -2.63
C PHE A 47 18.32 -10.98 -2.37
N LEU A 48 17.09 -10.77 -2.84
CA LEU A 48 16.02 -11.75 -2.66
C LEU A 48 16.31 -13.07 -3.37
N TRP A 49 16.86 -13.01 -4.58
CA TRP A 49 17.25 -14.20 -5.32
C TRP A 49 18.34 -14.99 -4.60
N LEU A 50 19.39 -14.31 -4.12
CA LEU A 50 20.46 -14.94 -3.35
C LEU A 50 19.94 -15.49 -2.02
N PHE A 51 19.05 -14.76 -1.34
CA PHE A 51 18.47 -15.22 -0.08
C PHE A 51 17.60 -16.46 -0.28
N ALA A 52 16.78 -16.49 -1.33
CA ALA A 52 16.03 -17.68 -1.72
C ALA A 52 16.95 -18.86 -2.07
N TYR A 53 18.03 -18.61 -2.82
CA TYR A 53 19.02 -19.62 -3.17
C TYR A 53 19.65 -20.25 -1.92
N VAL A 54 20.12 -19.43 -0.98
CA VAL A 54 20.75 -19.92 0.26
C VAL A 54 19.75 -20.69 1.12
N LEU A 55 18.52 -20.19 1.27
CA LEU A 55 17.48 -20.84 2.09
C LEU A 55 17.04 -22.21 1.53
N MET A 56 17.03 -22.37 0.20
CA MET A 56 16.59 -23.58 -0.47
C MET A 56 17.71 -24.60 -0.71
N ILE A 57 18.90 -24.15 -1.11
CA ILE A 57 19.97 -25.00 -1.63
C ILE A 57 21.15 -25.11 -0.65
N ASP A 58 21.61 -23.99 -0.09
CA ASP A 58 22.90 -23.91 0.60
C ASP A 58 22.76 -23.57 2.09
N PHE A 59 21.79 -24.20 2.77
CA PHE A 59 21.55 -24.00 4.20
C PHE A 59 22.25 -25.10 5.01
N GLN A 60 23.46 -24.81 5.49
CA GLN A 60 24.35 -25.79 6.13
C GLN A 60 24.57 -25.49 7.62
N ALA A 61 25.05 -26.49 8.39
CA ALA A 61 25.36 -26.32 9.82
C ALA A 61 26.45 -25.27 10.08
N THR A 62 27.42 -25.22 9.17
CA THR A 62 28.47 -24.22 9.15
C THR A 62 28.15 -23.21 8.05
N PRO A 63 28.11 -21.90 8.34
CA PRO A 63 27.74 -20.90 7.36
C PRO A 63 28.71 -20.90 6.18
N SER A 64 28.17 -21.00 4.97
CA SER A 64 28.95 -20.87 3.74
C SER A 64 29.32 -19.41 3.50
N TRP A 65 30.30 -19.16 2.62
CA TRP A 65 30.67 -17.79 2.24
C TRP A 65 29.48 -16.99 1.66
N ARG A 66 28.48 -17.67 1.08
CA ARG A 66 27.26 -17.05 0.53
C ARG A 66 26.33 -16.57 1.65
N GLU A 67 26.21 -17.34 2.73
CA GLU A 67 25.50 -16.92 3.94
C GLU A 67 26.15 -15.68 4.55
N TYR A 68 27.48 -15.68 4.70
CA TYR A 68 28.21 -14.50 5.16
C TYR A 68 27.99 -13.27 4.29
N PHE A 69 27.91 -13.46 2.97
CA PHE A 69 27.59 -12.35 2.05
C PHE A 69 26.18 -11.80 2.27
N ILE A 70 25.18 -12.65 2.53
CA ILE A 70 23.81 -12.20 2.89
C ILE A 70 23.83 -11.46 4.23
N TYR A 71 24.55 -11.95 5.24
CA TYR A 71 24.66 -11.24 6.53
C TYR A 71 25.27 -9.86 6.35
N PHE A 72 26.33 -9.75 5.55
CA PHE A 72 26.94 -8.47 5.22
C PHE A 72 25.97 -7.55 4.47
N TRP A 73 25.24 -8.08 3.49
CA TRP A 73 24.24 -7.31 2.74
C TRP A 73 23.11 -6.83 3.65
N LEU A 74 22.59 -7.69 4.51
CA LEU A 74 21.53 -7.30 5.42
C LEU A 74 22.01 -6.22 6.40
N PHE A 75 23.22 -6.37 6.94
CA PHE A 75 23.82 -5.34 7.78
C PHE A 75 23.92 -3.99 7.06
N SER A 76 24.24 -4.02 5.76
CA SER A 76 24.21 -2.83 4.91
C SER A 76 22.81 -2.19 4.84
N LEU A 77 21.76 -2.99 4.69
CA LEU A 77 20.37 -2.50 4.69
C LEU A 77 19.99 -1.91 6.06
N VAL A 78 20.33 -2.58 7.16
CA VAL A 78 20.09 -2.09 8.52
C VAL A 78 20.75 -0.72 8.75
N CYS A 79 22.00 -0.55 8.31
CA CYS A 79 22.70 0.73 8.40
C CYS A 79 22.02 1.84 7.59
N GLU A 80 21.41 1.50 6.46
CA GLU A 80 20.66 2.45 5.63
C GLU A 80 19.35 2.86 6.30
N GLU A 81 18.61 1.90 6.85
CA GLU A 81 17.33 2.13 7.53
C GLU A 81 17.50 2.87 8.86
N THR A 82 18.51 2.55 9.67
CA THR A 82 18.77 3.23 10.95
C THR A 82 19.03 4.73 10.78
N ARG A 83 19.52 5.18 9.62
CA ARG A 83 19.61 6.61 9.26
C ARG A 83 18.24 7.27 9.13
N GLN A 84 17.19 6.50 8.83
CA GLN A 84 15.83 6.94 8.49
C GLN A 84 14.78 6.69 9.60
N VAL A 85 15.12 5.92 10.64
CA VAL A 85 14.23 5.47 11.75
C VAL A 85 13.53 6.59 12.54
N LEU A 86 13.88 7.86 12.35
CA LEU A 86 13.21 8.99 13.02
C LEU A 86 11.79 9.28 12.46
N GLY A 87 11.38 8.68 11.34
CA GLY A 87 10.02 8.77 10.79
C GLY A 87 9.16 7.55 11.15
N GLY A 88 8.07 7.73 11.90
CA GLY A 88 7.21 6.66 12.44
C GLY A 88 6.31 5.93 11.43
N ASP A 89 6.77 5.71 10.21
CA ASP A 89 5.97 5.12 9.12
C ASP A 89 5.71 3.62 9.31
N PHE A 90 4.55 3.16 8.81
CA PHE A 90 4.16 1.74 8.85
C PHE A 90 5.20 0.83 8.19
N TRP A 91 5.78 1.27 7.06
CA TRP A 91 6.81 0.52 6.35
C TRP A 91 8.10 0.39 7.17
N ASN A 92 8.49 1.46 7.86
CA ASN A 92 9.65 1.44 8.76
C ASN A 92 9.44 0.46 9.93
N LYS A 93 8.21 0.35 10.46
CA LYS A 93 7.87 -0.66 11.48
C LYS A 93 7.99 -2.09 10.93
N LEU A 94 7.56 -2.32 9.69
CA LEU A 94 7.68 -3.62 9.02
C LEU A 94 9.15 -3.97 8.76
N ASP A 95 9.97 -3.00 8.39
CA ASP A 95 11.41 -3.16 8.19
C ASP A 95 12.14 -3.49 9.50
N VAL A 96 11.83 -2.79 10.60
CA VAL A 96 12.36 -3.13 11.94
C VAL A 96 11.94 -4.54 12.36
N CYS A 97 10.68 -4.92 12.11
CA CYS A 97 10.20 -6.27 12.38
C CYS A 97 10.96 -7.33 11.58
N ALA A 98 11.20 -7.09 10.28
CA ALA A 98 11.99 -7.99 9.42
C ALA A 98 13.40 -8.21 9.98
N ILE A 99 14.04 -7.13 10.43
CA ILE A 99 15.40 -7.16 11.00
C ILE A 99 15.41 -7.95 12.33
N LEU A 100 14.45 -7.72 13.21
CA LEU A 100 14.34 -8.44 14.49
C LEU A 100 14.15 -9.94 14.29
N ILE A 101 13.27 -10.34 13.36
CA ILE A 101 13.02 -11.75 13.03
C ILE A 101 14.27 -12.37 12.41
N PHE A 102 15.00 -11.64 11.56
CA PHE A 102 16.24 -12.13 10.99
C PHE A 102 17.32 -12.37 12.06
N ILE A 103 17.51 -11.42 12.98
CA ILE A 103 18.46 -11.58 14.09
C ILE A 103 18.07 -12.79 14.94
N ALA A 104 16.78 -12.96 15.23
CA ALA A 104 16.26 -14.13 15.93
C ALA A 104 16.48 -15.45 15.16
N GLY A 105 16.53 -15.41 13.84
CA GLY A 105 16.82 -16.56 12.98
C GLY A 105 18.31 -16.93 12.89
N TRP A 106 19.21 -16.00 13.22
CA TRP A 106 20.66 -16.25 13.31
C TRP A 106 21.08 -16.85 14.67
N ILE A 107 20.40 -16.47 15.76
CA ILE A 107 20.71 -16.92 17.12
C ILE A 107 20.45 -18.44 17.41
N PRO A 108 19.53 -19.17 16.74
CA PRO A 108 19.11 -20.47 17.24
C PRO A 108 20.19 -21.54 17.09
N SER A 109 20.37 -22.31 18.16
CA SER A 109 21.31 -23.43 18.29
C SER A 109 20.95 -24.68 17.46
N THR A 110 19.79 -24.67 16.78
CA THR A 110 19.30 -25.78 15.95
C THR A 110 18.88 -25.29 14.56
N LEU A 111 19.27 -26.04 13.52
CA LEU A 111 19.11 -25.63 12.12
C LEU A 111 17.65 -25.51 11.66
N TYR A 112 16.78 -26.39 12.17
CA TYR A 112 15.38 -26.45 11.71
C TYR A 112 14.54 -25.21 12.10
N PRO A 113 14.48 -24.78 13.37
CA PRO A 113 13.75 -23.55 13.72
C PRO A 113 14.39 -22.31 13.12
N GLY A 114 15.72 -22.25 13.00
CA GLY A 114 16.41 -21.15 12.30
C GLY A 114 15.93 -21.02 10.85
N ARG A 115 15.81 -22.14 10.12
CA ARG A 115 15.29 -22.15 8.75
C ARG A 115 13.85 -21.66 8.65
N ILE A 116 12.98 -22.02 9.61
CA ILE A 116 11.58 -21.55 9.65
C ILE A 116 11.54 -20.04 9.92
N ILE A 117 12.33 -19.54 10.86
CA ILE A 117 12.35 -18.11 11.18
C ILE A 117 12.89 -17.29 9.99
N LEU A 118 13.94 -17.79 9.32
CA LEU A 118 14.49 -17.15 8.12
C LEU A 118 13.54 -17.20 6.93
N SER A 119 12.73 -18.25 6.78
CA SER A 119 11.70 -18.30 5.72
C SER A 119 10.57 -17.30 5.98
N LEU A 120 10.18 -17.10 7.23
CA LEU A 120 9.25 -16.03 7.61
C LEU A 120 9.85 -14.65 7.36
N ALA A 121 11.14 -14.45 7.69
CA ALA A 121 11.85 -13.21 7.38
C ALA A 121 11.86 -12.93 5.87
N PHE A 122 12.09 -13.95 5.03
CA PHE A 122 12.05 -13.83 3.57
C PHE A 122 10.70 -13.32 3.06
N ILE A 123 9.58 -13.79 3.63
CA ILE A 123 8.24 -13.28 3.28
C ILE A 123 8.14 -11.78 3.57
N ILE A 124 8.63 -11.32 4.72
CA ILE A 124 8.58 -9.90 5.08
C ILE A 124 9.47 -9.06 4.14
N PHE A 125 10.67 -9.54 3.80
CA PHE A 125 11.50 -8.88 2.78
C PHE A 125 10.83 -8.87 1.40
N CYS A 126 10.05 -9.89 1.04
CA CYS A 126 9.25 -9.86 -0.19
C CYS A 126 8.13 -8.81 -0.10
N LEU A 127 7.44 -8.68 1.05
CA LEU A 127 6.41 -7.65 1.23
C LEU A 127 6.98 -6.22 1.08
N ARG A 128 8.25 -6.01 1.44
CA ARG A 128 8.96 -4.75 1.21
C ARG A 128 9.08 -4.38 -0.27
N LEU A 129 9.07 -5.33 -1.22
CA LEU A 129 9.00 -5.02 -2.65
C LEU A 129 7.76 -4.19 -3.00
N MET A 130 6.65 -4.43 -2.31
CA MET A 130 5.43 -3.63 -2.52
C MET A 130 5.71 -2.17 -2.22
N HIS A 131 6.43 -1.86 -1.14
CA HIS A 131 6.82 -0.48 -0.82
C HIS A 131 7.65 0.15 -1.94
N ILE A 132 8.64 -0.56 -2.47
CA ILE A 132 9.50 -0.06 -3.56
C ILE A 132 8.69 0.19 -4.84
N PHE A 133 7.75 -0.70 -5.15
CA PHE A 133 6.87 -0.55 -6.31
C PHE A 133 5.81 0.54 -6.15
N THR A 134 5.63 1.13 -4.97
CA THR A 134 4.73 2.28 -4.81
C THR A 134 5.16 3.50 -5.62
N VAL A 135 6.45 3.61 -5.97
CA VAL A 135 7.00 4.68 -6.82
C VAL A 135 6.44 4.62 -8.25
N SER A 136 5.99 3.46 -8.73
CA SER A 136 5.49 3.31 -10.09
C SER A 136 4.14 4.00 -10.28
N LYS A 137 3.96 4.68 -11.42
CA LYS A 137 2.70 5.36 -11.79
C LYS A 137 1.51 4.40 -11.93
N THR A 138 1.77 3.16 -12.32
CA THR A 138 0.70 2.18 -12.59
C THR A 138 0.38 1.29 -11.39
N LEU A 139 1.38 1.00 -10.56
CA LEU A 139 1.25 0.11 -9.40
C LEU A 139 1.03 0.87 -8.09
N GLY A 140 1.61 2.06 -7.94
CA GLY A 140 1.53 2.87 -6.73
C GLY A 140 0.10 3.14 -6.27
N PRO A 141 -0.77 3.71 -7.12
CA PRO A 141 -2.16 3.92 -6.77
C PRO A 141 -2.87 2.66 -6.27
N LYS A 142 -2.64 1.52 -6.92
CA LYS A 142 -3.24 0.24 -6.55
C LYS A 142 -2.79 -0.22 -5.16
N ILE A 143 -1.51 -0.08 -4.85
CA ILE A 143 -0.94 -0.46 -3.53
C ILE A 143 -1.49 0.44 -2.41
N ILE A 144 -1.66 1.75 -2.68
CA ILE A 144 -2.28 2.70 -1.74
C ILE A 144 -3.72 2.28 -1.42
N ILE A 145 -4.48 1.85 -2.43
CA ILE A 145 -5.87 1.37 -2.25
C ILE A 145 -5.88 0.10 -1.38
N VAL A 146 -5.05 -0.89 -1.70
CA VAL A 146 -4.93 -2.13 -0.89
C VAL A 146 -4.60 -1.81 0.57
N LYS A 147 -3.66 -0.89 0.82
CA LYS A 147 -3.33 -0.46 2.20
C LYS A 147 -4.53 0.14 2.94
N ARG A 148 -5.41 0.86 2.26
CA ARG A 148 -6.63 1.44 2.85
C ARG A 148 -7.70 0.38 3.11
N MET A 149 -7.85 -0.58 2.19
CA MET A 149 -8.77 -1.72 2.32
C MET A 149 -8.41 -2.67 3.47
N MET A 150 -7.17 -2.67 3.96
CA MET A 150 -6.76 -3.51 5.09
C MET A 150 -7.60 -3.27 6.37
N LYS A 151 -8.15 -2.07 6.56
CA LYS A 151 -9.08 -1.81 7.67
C LYS A 151 -10.37 -2.60 7.50
N ASP A 152 -10.93 -2.61 6.30
CA ASP A 152 -12.15 -3.37 5.97
C ASP A 152 -11.90 -4.87 6.11
N VAL A 153 -10.73 -5.35 5.67
CA VAL A 153 -10.28 -6.74 5.87
C VAL A 153 -10.28 -7.11 7.35
N PHE A 154 -9.73 -6.25 8.21
CA PHE A 154 -9.62 -6.54 9.64
C PHE A 154 -11.00 -6.70 10.30
N PHE A 155 -11.93 -5.79 10.01
CA PHE A 155 -13.30 -5.88 10.52
C PHE A 155 -14.03 -7.12 9.97
N PHE A 156 -13.84 -7.44 8.70
CA PHE A 156 -14.43 -8.63 8.10
C PHE A 156 -13.85 -9.93 8.69
N LEU A 157 -12.53 -10.00 8.90
CA LEU A 157 -11.87 -11.16 9.48
C LEU A 157 -12.40 -11.45 10.88
N PHE A 158 -12.70 -10.41 11.67
CA PHE A 158 -13.35 -10.57 12.97
C PHE A 158 -14.74 -11.21 12.85
N LEU A 159 -15.58 -10.71 11.95
CA LEU A 159 -16.91 -11.28 11.69
C LEU A 159 -16.83 -12.74 11.21
N LEU A 160 -15.90 -13.02 10.28
CA LEU A 160 -15.65 -14.35 9.75
C LEU A 160 -15.16 -15.30 10.86
N ALA A 161 -14.23 -14.85 11.71
CA ALA A 161 -13.69 -15.65 12.80
C ALA A 161 -14.78 -16.09 13.79
N VAL A 162 -15.68 -15.18 14.18
CA VAL A 162 -16.83 -15.50 15.06
C VAL A 162 -17.70 -16.59 14.44
N TRP A 163 -17.99 -16.48 13.14
CA TRP A 163 -18.81 -17.45 12.43
C TRP A 163 -18.12 -18.83 12.30
N VAL A 164 -16.86 -18.84 11.87
CA VAL A 164 -16.06 -20.07 11.68
C VAL A 164 -15.87 -20.81 12.99
N VAL A 165 -15.56 -20.12 14.08
CA VAL A 165 -15.38 -20.74 15.40
C VAL A 165 -16.71 -21.31 15.91
N SER A 166 -17.81 -20.57 15.77
CA SER A 166 -19.14 -21.04 16.21
C SER A 166 -19.55 -22.33 15.51
N PHE A 167 -19.45 -22.36 14.18
CA PHE A 167 -19.72 -23.57 13.39
C PHE A 167 -18.73 -24.70 13.72
N GLY A 168 -17.44 -24.39 13.83
CA GLY A 168 -16.39 -25.37 14.11
C GLY A 168 -16.58 -26.07 15.44
N VAL A 169 -16.93 -25.34 16.50
CA VAL A 169 -17.23 -25.90 17.82
C VAL A 169 -18.47 -26.79 17.75
N ALA A 170 -19.55 -26.33 17.13
CA ALA A 170 -20.78 -27.11 16.98
C ALA A 170 -20.53 -28.42 16.21
N LYS A 171 -19.83 -28.33 15.07
CA LYS A 171 -19.43 -29.49 14.25
C LYS A 171 -18.57 -30.47 15.04
N GLN A 172 -17.56 -29.98 15.77
CA GLN A 172 -16.68 -30.83 16.56
C GLN A 172 -17.44 -31.55 17.69
N ALA A 173 -18.32 -30.83 18.38
CA ALA A 173 -19.11 -31.36 19.49
C ALA A 173 -20.15 -32.41 19.06
N ILE A 174 -20.73 -32.27 17.86
CA ILE A 174 -21.72 -33.22 17.32
C ILE A 174 -21.07 -34.51 16.80
N LEU A 175 -19.92 -34.40 16.11
CA LEU A 175 -19.33 -35.54 15.39
C LEU A 175 -18.32 -36.34 16.21
N ILE A 176 -17.57 -35.70 17.12
CA ILE A 176 -16.43 -36.33 17.80
C ILE A 176 -16.68 -36.34 19.30
N HIS A 177 -16.76 -37.54 19.88
CA HIS A 177 -16.92 -37.72 21.31
C HIS A 177 -15.59 -37.58 22.05
N ASN A 178 -15.56 -36.73 23.09
CA ASN A 178 -14.52 -36.60 24.11
C ASN A 178 -13.07 -36.74 23.57
N GLU A 179 -12.61 -35.72 22.83
CA GLU A 179 -11.22 -35.60 22.39
C GLU A 179 -10.41 -34.84 23.46
N GLU A 180 -9.39 -35.46 24.04
CA GLU A 180 -8.53 -34.81 25.06
C GLU A 180 -7.35 -34.04 24.44
N ARG A 181 -7.00 -34.36 23.19
CA ARG A 181 -5.85 -33.76 22.49
C ARG A 181 -6.20 -32.35 22.00
N VAL A 182 -5.78 -31.34 22.75
CA VAL A 182 -6.04 -29.91 22.45
C VAL A 182 -5.60 -29.49 21.04
N ASP A 183 -4.48 -30.01 20.53
CA ASP A 183 -3.99 -29.70 19.19
C ASP A 183 -4.96 -30.16 18.10
N TRP A 184 -5.55 -31.35 18.27
CA TRP A 184 -6.54 -31.90 17.35
C TRP A 184 -7.88 -31.18 17.45
N ILE A 185 -8.28 -30.73 18.65
CA ILE A 185 -9.47 -29.90 18.84
C ILE A 185 -9.30 -28.56 18.11
N PHE A 186 -8.18 -27.88 18.30
CA PHE A 186 -7.93 -26.58 17.65
C PHE A 186 -7.89 -26.72 16.12
N ARG A 187 -7.20 -27.75 15.61
CA ARG A 187 -7.16 -28.05 14.18
C ARG A 187 -8.54 -28.42 13.63
N GLY A 188 -9.34 -29.19 14.38
CA GLY A 188 -10.70 -29.59 14.06
C GLY A 188 -11.68 -28.42 13.97
N VAL A 189 -11.65 -27.55 14.97
CA VAL A 189 -12.58 -26.42 15.13
C VAL A 189 -12.23 -25.28 14.18
N VAL A 190 -10.97 -24.83 14.18
CA VAL A 190 -10.57 -23.61 13.46
C VAL A 190 -10.08 -23.93 12.06
N TYR A 191 -9.04 -24.76 11.95
CA TYR A 191 -8.33 -24.98 10.68
C TYR A 191 -9.21 -25.70 9.65
N HIS A 192 -9.86 -26.80 10.02
CA HIS A 192 -10.72 -27.53 9.09
C HIS A 192 -11.96 -26.72 8.69
N SER A 193 -12.63 -26.05 9.63
CA SER A 193 -13.80 -25.22 9.32
C SER A 193 -13.47 -24.04 8.41
N TYR A 194 -12.29 -23.43 8.59
CA TYR A 194 -11.79 -22.38 7.70
C TYR A 194 -11.53 -22.90 6.27
N LEU A 195 -10.87 -24.05 6.13
CA LEU A 195 -10.59 -24.66 4.83
C LEU A 195 -11.87 -25.05 4.07
N THR A 196 -12.92 -25.44 4.79
CA THR A 196 -14.22 -25.76 4.20
C THR A 196 -14.83 -24.58 3.43
N ILE A 197 -14.56 -23.32 3.82
CA ILE A 197 -15.02 -22.13 3.09
C ILE A 197 -14.46 -22.11 1.65
N PHE A 198 -13.20 -22.53 1.49
CA PHE A 198 -12.52 -22.58 0.20
C PHE A 198 -12.80 -23.85 -0.62
N GLY A 199 -13.76 -24.68 -0.17
CA GLY A 199 -14.18 -25.87 -0.89
C GLY A 199 -13.43 -27.15 -0.54
N GLN A 200 -12.56 -27.14 0.48
CA GLN A 200 -11.95 -28.38 0.98
C GLN A 200 -12.91 -29.07 1.96
N ILE A 201 -13.73 -29.97 1.41
CA ILE A 201 -14.72 -30.75 2.17
C ILE A 201 -14.00 -31.90 2.90
N PRO A 202 -14.30 -32.17 4.18
CA PRO A 202 -13.66 -33.25 4.91
C PRO A 202 -14.10 -34.64 4.42
N SER A 203 -13.16 -35.57 4.43
CA SER A 203 -13.28 -36.92 3.83
C SER A 203 -14.39 -37.79 4.41
N TYR A 204 -14.86 -37.52 5.64
CA TYR A 204 -15.99 -38.26 6.24
C TYR A 204 -17.35 -37.93 5.59
N ILE A 205 -17.43 -36.87 4.78
CA ILE A 205 -18.64 -36.50 4.02
C ILE A 205 -18.55 -37.02 2.57
N ASP A 206 -17.32 -37.17 2.05
CA ASP A 206 -17.03 -37.50 0.64
C ASP A 206 -17.04 -39.01 0.34
N GLY A 207 -17.52 -39.85 1.28
CA GLY A 207 -17.66 -41.29 1.08
C GLY A 207 -16.36 -42.08 0.91
N THR A 208 -15.19 -41.44 1.10
CA THR A 208 -13.89 -42.10 1.08
C THR A 208 -13.60 -42.72 2.44
N GLU A 209 -13.01 -43.93 2.47
CA GLU A 209 -12.69 -44.61 3.74
C GLU A 209 -11.86 -43.68 4.65
N PRO A 210 -12.40 -43.27 5.82
CA PRO A 210 -11.72 -42.31 6.67
C PRO A 210 -10.50 -42.99 7.29
N ARG A 211 -9.30 -42.48 6.98
CA ARG A 211 -8.05 -42.84 7.67
C ARG A 211 -8.05 -42.25 9.09
N CYS A 212 -8.90 -42.79 9.97
CA CYS A 212 -9.10 -42.30 11.33
C CYS A 212 -8.76 -43.36 12.39
N SER A 213 -8.51 -42.92 13.62
CA SER A 213 -8.28 -43.79 14.78
C SER A 213 -9.52 -43.81 15.69
N PRO A 214 -10.10 -44.98 16.01
CA PRO A 214 -11.37 -45.05 16.77
C PRO A 214 -11.27 -44.48 18.19
N ASN A 215 -10.14 -44.69 18.88
CA ASN A 215 -9.91 -44.16 20.23
C ASN A 215 -8.93 -42.98 20.28
N GLY A 216 -8.50 -42.46 19.12
CA GLY A 216 -7.45 -41.42 19.08
C GLY A 216 -6.08 -41.92 19.58
N THR A 217 -5.85 -43.23 19.59
CA THR A 217 -4.61 -43.86 20.05
C THR A 217 -3.41 -43.61 19.12
N ASP A 218 -3.68 -43.31 17.85
CA ASP A 218 -2.65 -42.94 16.87
C ASP A 218 -2.44 -41.42 16.89
N PRO A 219 -1.25 -40.91 17.25
CA PRO A 219 -0.96 -39.48 17.29
C PRO A 219 -1.10 -38.78 15.92
N TYR A 220 -0.93 -39.53 14.83
CA TYR A 220 -0.86 -38.98 13.48
C TYR A 220 -2.21 -38.99 12.74
N LYS A 221 -3.25 -39.59 13.34
CA LYS A 221 -4.57 -39.71 12.73
C LYS A 221 -5.65 -38.97 13.53
N PRO A 222 -6.63 -38.36 12.83
CA PRO A 222 -7.80 -37.78 13.49
C PRO A 222 -8.62 -38.89 14.14
N LYS A 223 -9.37 -38.55 15.19
CA LYS A 223 -10.33 -39.46 15.81
C LYS A 223 -11.51 -39.69 14.88
N CYS A 224 -12.00 -40.92 14.82
CA CYS A 224 -13.17 -41.25 14.00
C CYS A 224 -14.42 -40.57 14.56
N PRO A 225 -15.38 -40.17 13.70
CA PRO A 225 -16.68 -39.73 14.16
C PRO A 225 -17.39 -40.85 14.91
N GLU A 226 -18.28 -40.47 15.83
CA GLU A 226 -19.01 -41.43 16.67
C GLU A 226 -19.88 -42.35 15.81
N SER A 227 -19.67 -43.66 15.98
CA SER A 227 -20.26 -44.71 15.15
C SER A 227 -20.96 -45.75 16.03
N ASN A 228 -22.14 -46.20 15.61
CA ASN A 228 -22.91 -47.24 16.28
C ASN A 228 -22.24 -48.62 16.09
N LYS A 229 -22.73 -49.66 16.78
CA LYS A 229 -22.19 -51.03 16.72
C LYS A 229 -22.05 -51.59 15.30
N ASP A 230 -22.88 -51.11 14.36
CA ASP A 230 -22.88 -51.49 12.94
C ASP A 230 -21.93 -50.65 12.06
N LYS A 231 -20.99 -49.91 12.66
CA LYS A 231 -20.04 -49.00 11.96
C LYS A 231 -20.71 -47.91 11.12
N ARG A 232 -21.94 -47.51 11.47
CA ARG A 232 -22.65 -46.37 10.88
C ARG A 232 -22.58 -45.15 11.81
N PRO A 233 -22.41 -43.92 11.29
CA PRO A 233 -22.37 -42.74 12.14
C PRO A 233 -23.67 -42.62 12.96
N VAL A 234 -23.53 -42.27 14.25
CA VAL A 234 -24.68 -42.08 15.16
C VAL A 234 -25.50 -40.87 14.73
N PHE A 235 -24.82 -39.81 14.27
CA PHE A 235 -25.46 -38.63 13.74
C PHE A 235 -25.87 -38.81 12.27
N PRO A 236 -27.09 -38.43 11.86
CA PRO A 236 -27.53 -38.62 10.48
C PRO A 236 -26.68 -37.84 9.48
N GLU A 237 -26.18 -38.54 8.46
CA GLU A 237 -25.32 -37.95 7.42
C GLU A 237 -26.04 -36.82 6.66
N TRP A 238 -27.31 -37.00 6.34
CA TRP A 238 -28.12 -35.97 5.65
C TRP A 238 -28.19 -34.66 6.44
N LEU A 239 -28.23 -34.72 7.78
CA LEU A 239 -28.26 -33.54 8.63
C LEU A 239 -26.90 -32.84 8.64
N THR A 240 -25.80 -33.60 8.61
CA THR A 240 -24.44 -33.06 8.46
C THR A 240 -24.30 -32.33 7.13
N VAL A 241 -24.81 -32.90 6.05
CA VAL A 241 -24.82 -32.28 4.72
C VAL A 241 -25.64 -31.00 4.73
N ILE A 242 -26.84 -30.99 5.32
CA ILE A 242 -27.66 -29.77 5.45
C ILE A 242 -26.92 -28.69 6.26
N LEU A 243 -26.32 -29.05 7.39
CA LEU A 243 -25.57 -28.11 8.24
C LEU A 243 -24.38 -27.52 7.49
N LEU A 244 -23.67 -28.33 6.70
CA LEU A 244 -22.60 -27.87 5.83
C LEU A 244 -23.12 -26.94 4.72
N CYS A 245 -24.23 -27.28 4.07
CA CYS A 245 -24.85 -26.44 3.03
C CYS A 245 -25.26 -25.07 3.59
N LEU A 246 -25.87 -25.04 4.78
CA LEU A 246 -26.21 -23.79 5.47
C LEU A 246 -24.95 -22.98 5.79
N TYR A 247 -23.93 -23.62 6.33
CA TYR A 247 -22.65 -22.97 6.60
C TYR A 247 -22.05 -22.31 5.36
N LEU A 248 -21.94 -23.07 4.26
CA LEU A 248 -21.40 -22.58 2.98
C LEU A 248 -22.26 -21.48 2.37
N LEU A 249 -23.60 -21.57 2.50
CA LEU A 249 -24.51 -20.52 2.06
C LEU A 249 -24.22 -19.20 2.79
N PHE A 250 -24.17 -19.23 4.12
CA PHE A 250 -23.90 -18.03 4.91
C PHE A 250 -22.48 -17.49 4.67
N THR A 251 -21.45 -18.34 4.60
CA THR A 251 -20.09 -17.83 4.37
C THR A 251 -19.91 -17.33 2.94
N ASN A 252 -20.27 -18.12 1.94
CA ASN A 252 -19.88 -17.84 0.55
C ASN A 252 -20.86 -16.89 -0.14
N ILE A 253 -22.16 -16.99 0.15
CA ILE A 253 -23.17 -16.13 -0.48
C ILE A 253 -23.39 -14.85 0.32
N LEU A 254 -23.33 -14.89 1.66
CA LEU A 254 -23.56 -13.69 2.47
C LEU A 254 -22.25 -12.99 2.84
N LEU A 255 -21.35 -13.65 3.57
CA LEU A 255 -20.14 -12.98 4.10
C LEU A 255 -19.16 -12.59 2.98
N LEU A 256 -18.77 -13.49 2.09
CA LEU A 256 -17.82 -13.17 1.03
C LEU A 256 -18.35 -12.09 0.06
N ASN A 257 -19.64 -12.12 -0.28
CA ASN A 257 -20.24 -11.07 -1.12
C ASN A 257 -20.31 -9.72 -0.41
N LEU A 258 -20.54 -9.70 0.92
CA LEU A 258 -20.41 -8.49 1.73
C LEU A 258 -18.97 -7.95 1.68
N LEU A 259 -17.95 -8.81 1.80
CA LEU A 259 -16.54 -8.39 1.69
C LEU A 259 -16.26 -7.76 0.32
N ILE A 260 -16.72 -8.40 -0.75
CA ILE A 260 -16.55 -7.88 -2.11
C ILE A 260 -17.26 -6.53 -2.23
N ALA A 261 -18.45 -6.37 -1.68
CA ALA A 261 -19.18 -5.10 -1.69
C ALA A 261 -18.44 -3.99 -0.92
N MET A 262 -17.92 -4.29 0.28
CA MET A 262 -17.12 -3.34 1.06
C MET A 262 -15.84 -2.94 0.33
N PHE A 263 -15.14 -3.90 -0.28
CA PHE A 263 -13.99 -3.61 -1.12
C PHE A 263 -14.35 -2.72 -2.31
N ASN A 264 -15.46 -2.99 -2.99
CA ASN A 264 -15.86 -2.19 -4.15
C ASN A 264 -16.20 -0.75 -3.73
N TYR A 265 -16.88 -0.57 -2.60
CA TYR A 265 -17.17 0.75 -2.03
C TYR A 265 -15.90 1.54 -1.70
N THR A 266 -14.97 0.93 -0.94
CA THR A 266 -13.70 1.58 -0.59
C THR A 266 -12.82 1.80 -1.82
N PHE A 267 -12.84 0.88 -2.79
CA PHE A 267 -12.12 1.03 -4.06
C PHE A 267 -12.59 2.29 -4.79
N GLN A 268 -13.90 2.46 -4.99
CA GLN A 268 -14.46 3.61 -5.68
C GLN A 268 -14.16 4.92 -4.95
N GLN A 269 -14.36 4.96 -3.63
CA GLN A 269 -14.11 6.16 -2.83
C GLN A 269 -12.64 6.61 -2.88
N VAL A 270 -11.70 5.66 -2.84
CA VAL A 270 -10.27 5.98 -2.82
C VAL A 270 -9.77 6.29 -4.23
N GLN A 271 -10.26 5.59 -5.27
CA GLN A 271 -9.78 5.71 -6.65
C GLN A 271 -9.84 7.15 -7.17
N GLU A 272 -10.89 7.91 -6.84
CA GLU A 272 -11.08 9.30 -7.31
C GLU A 272 -9.95 10.25 -6.89
N HIS A 273 -9.34 10.04 -5.72
CA HIS A 273 -8.28 10.89 -5.18
C HIS A 273 -6.89 10.25 -5.22
N THR A 274 -6.76 9.01 -5.71
CA THR A 274 -5.51 8.25 -5.56
C THR A 274 -4.35 8.85 -6.36
N ASP A 275 -4.61 9.40 -7.57
CA ASP A 275 -3.55 10.00 -8.39
C ASP A 275 -2.89 11.21 -7.71
N GLN A 276 -3.68 12.05 -7.03
CA GLN A 276 -3.16 13.18 -6.25
C GLN A 276 -2.30 12.68 -5.08
N ILE A 277 -2.81 11.71 -4.30
CA ILE A 277 -2.08 11.13 -3.18
C ILE A 277 -0.77 10.50 -3.64
N TRP A 278 -0.79 9.76 -4.75
CA TRP A 278 0.39 9.15 -5.33
C TRP A 278 1.43 10.18 -5.78
N LYS A 279 1.01 11.30 -6.38
CA LYS A 279 1.91 12.39 -6.76
C LYS A 279 2.63 13.00 -5.54
N PHE A 280 1.92 13.20 -4.42
CA PHE A 280 2.53 13.66 -3.17
C PHE A 280 3.54 12.63 -2.63
N GLN A 281 3.15 11.36 -2.49
CA GLN A 281 4.05 10.31 -2.00
C GLN A 281 5.26 10.10 -2.89
N ARG A 282 5.09 10.26 -4.21
CA ARG A 282 6.20 10.18 -5.18
C ARG A 282 7.22 11.29 -4.94
N HIS A 283 6.79 12.51 -4.64
CA HIS A 283 7.72 13.60 -4.34
C HIS A 283 8.57 13.25 -3.11
N ASP A 284 7.93 12.79 -2.03
CA ASP A 284 8.63 12.42 -0.79
C ASP A 284 9.68 11.33 -1.02
N LEU A 285 9.32 10.30 -1.81
CA LEU A 285 10.25 9.24 -2.20
C LEU A 285 11.39 9.78 -3.07
N ILE A 286 11.12 10.68 -4.02
CA ILE A 286 12.18 11.28 -4.87
C ILE A 286 13.15 12.11 -4.02
N GLU A 287 12.65 12.92 -3.08
CA GLU A 287 13.49 13.69 -2.16
C GLU A 287 14.39 12.77 -1.34
N GLU A 288 13.84 11.64 -0.88
CA GLU A 288 14.59 10.62 -0.14
C GLU A 288 15.71 9.99 -0.98
N TYR A 289 15.40 9.55 -2.21
CA TYR A 289 16.38 8.93 -3.12
C TYR A 289 17.43 9.91 -3.63
N HIS A 290 17.08 11.18 -3.83
CA HIS A 290 18.06 12.24 -4.13
C HIS A 290 19.05 12.44 -2.97
N GLY A 291 18.60 12.16 -1.74
CA GLY A 291 19.46 12.18 -0.56
C GLY A 291 20.29 10.91 -0.32
N ARG A 292 20.10 9.87 -1.11
CA ARG A 292 20.88 8.63 -0.97
C ARG A 292 22.21 8.73 -1.74
N PRO A 293 23.28 8.12 -1.22
CA PRO A 293 24.51 8.00 -1.99
C PRO A 293 24.31 7.14 -3.24
N ALA A 294 25.11 7.38 -4.28
CA ALA A 294 24.95 6.70 -5.57
C ALA A 294 25.26 5.19 -5.57
N ALA A 295 25.95 4.69 -4.54
CA ALA A 295 26.32 3.28 -4.45
C ALA A 295 25.12 2.43 -3.95
N PRO A 296 24.67 1.41 -4.70
CA PRO A 296 23.64 0.51 -4.22
C PRO A 296 24.16 -0.38 -3.06
N PRO A 297 23.28 -0.88 -2.19
CA PRO A 297 23.63 -1.97 -1.28
C PRO A 297 24.16 -3.18 -2.08
N PRO A 298 25.28 -3.84 -1.70
CA PRO A 298 26.03 -3.76 -0.44
C PRO A 298 27.21 -2.77 -0.43
N PHE A 299 27.54 -2.14 -1.57
CA PHE A 299 28.70 -1.25 -1.70
C PHE A 299 28.54 0.07 -0.95
N ILE A 300 27.31 0.40 -0.54
CA ILE A 300 26.98 1.57 0.27
C ILE A 300 27.76 1.61 1.60
N LEU A 301 28.12 0.45 2.18
CA LEU A 301 28.93 0.37 3.40
C LEU A 301 30.29 1.05 3.25
N PHE A 302 30.95 0.90 2.11
CA PHE A 302 32.23 1.57 1.85
C PHE A 302 32.07 3.08 1.82
N ASN A 303 30.97 3.58 1.23
CA ASN A 303 30.70 5.01 1.21
C ASN A 303 30.36 5.54 2.62
N HIS A 304 29.63 4.76 3.43
CA HIS A 304 29.41 5.08 4.85
C HIS A 304 30.72 5.11 5.64
N LEU A 305 31.61 4.14 5.42
CA LEU A 305 32.94 4.10 6.04
C LEU A 305 33.76 5.34 5.64
N GLN A 306 33.78 5.70 4.36
CA GLN A 306 34.47 6.90 3.87
C GLN A 306 33.91 8.19 4.47
N LEU A 307 32.58 8.30 4.59
CA LEU A 307 31.93 9.45 5.23
C LEU A 307 32.21 9.51 6.74
N PHE A 308 32.20 8.37 7.42
CA PHE A 308 32.53 8.25 8.84
C PHE A 308 33.99 8.63 9.10
N VAL A 309 34.92 8.09 8.31
CA VAL A 309 36.35 8.44 8.32
C VAL A 309 36.55 9.94 8.07
N LYS A 310 35.89 10.53 7.06
CA LYS A 310 35.95 11.98 6.83
C LYS A 310 35.40 12.80 8.01
N ARG A 311 34.35 12.32 8.68
CA ARG A 311 33.75 13.02 9.82
C ARG A 311 34.64 12.94 11.07
N VAL A 312 35.22 11.77 11.35
CA VAL A 312 36.03 11.52 12.54
C VAL A 312 37.46 12.04 12.38
N LEU A 313 38.13 11.75 11.26
CA LEU A 313 39.51 12.20 11.02
C LEU A 313 39.60 13.65 10.53
N LEU A 314 38.73 14.09 9.61
CA LEU A 314 38.84 15.42 9.01
C LEU A 314 37.94 16.47 9.69
N ARG A 315 37.21 16.11 10.77
CA ARG A 315 36.27 16.96 11.53
C ARG A 315 35.35 17.82 10.63
N GLN A 316 35.05 17.35 9.42
CA GLN A 316 34.20 18.10 8.50
C GLN A 316 32.76 18.03 9.01
N PRO A 317 32.08 19.17 9.20
CA PRO A 317 30.67 19.16 9.57
C PRO A 317 29.88 18.46 8.47
N ALA A 318 28.84 17.72 8.86
CA ALA A 318 27.95 17.09 7.90
C ALA A 318 27.44 18.17 6.94
N LYS A 319 27.73 18.03 5.64
CA LYS A 319 27.07 18.85 4.63
C LYS A 319 25.59 18.55 4.77
N ARG A 320 24.83 19.51 5.33
CA ARG A 320 23.38 19.43 5.44
C ARG A 320 22.86 19.08 4.05
N HIS A 321 21.92 18.14 3.95
CA HIS A 321 21.30 17.79 2.69
C HIS A 321 21.03 19.08 1.93
N LYS A 322 21.69 19.26 0.77
CA LYS A 322 21.20 20.21 -0.21
C LYS A 322 19.82 19.67 -0.56
N GLN A 323 18.80 20.12 0.16
CA GLN A 323 17.45 20.15 -0.36
C GLN A 323 17.56 20.76 -1.77
N LEU A 324 16.60 20.50 -2.65
CA LEU A 324 16.48 21.14 -3.97
C LEU A 324 16.36 22.70 -3.92
N LYS A 325 16.89 23.33 -2.87
CA LYS A 325 17.03 24.76 -2.64
C LYS A 325 18.27 25.24 -3.38
N GLU A 326 18.02 25.81 -4.54
CA GLU A 326 18.95 26.71 -5.18
C GLU A 326 18.92 28.06 -4.44
N LYS A 327 20.10 28.58 -4.12
CA LYS A 327 20.21 29.90 -3.48
C LYS A 327 20.31 30.92 -4.60
N LEU A 328 19.23 31.66 -4.80
CA LEU A 328 19.17 32.68 -5.85
C LEU A 328 19.93 33.95 -5.45
N GLU A 329 20.43 34.68 -6.44
CA GLU A 329 20.99 36.01 -6.22
C GLU A 329 19.86 37.01 -5.95
N LYS A 330 20.11 38.02 -5.09
CA LYS A 330 19.08 39.00 -4.69
C LYS A 330 18.43 39.74 -5.87
N ASN A 331 19.19 40.00 -6.93
CA ASN A 331 18.70 40.69 -8.13
C ASN A 331 17.75 39.80 -8.94
N GLU A 332 18.11 38.52 -9.11
CA GLU A 332 17.27 37.52 -9.79
C GLU A 332 15.99 37.25 -9.00
N GLU A 333 16.09 37.20 -7.66
CA GLU A 333 14.93 37.02 -6.76
C GLU A 333 13.92 38.16 -6.92
N ALA A 334 14.39 39.42 -6.95
CA ALA A 334 13.52 40.57 -7.17
C ALA A 334 12.85 40.56 -8.55
N ALA A 335 13.59 40.16 -9.59
CA ALA A 335 13.04 40.02 -10.94
C ALA A 335 11.97 38.92 -11.00
N LEU A 336 12.22 37.75 -10.41
CA LEU A 336 11.27 36.64 -10.35
C LEU A 336 10.00 37.01 -9.57
N LEU A 337 10.12 37.67 -8.42
CA LEU A 337 8.97 38.12 -7.63
C LEU A 337 8.13 39.15 -8.38
N SER A 338 8.77 40.07 -9.11
CA SER A 338 8.05 41.05 -9.93
C SER A 338 7.25 40.37 -11.06
N TRP A 339 7.85 39.35 -11.69
CA TRP A 339 7.21 38.56 -12.74
C TRP A 339 6.05 37.70 -12.20
N GLU A 340 6.25 37.04 -11.04
CA GLU A 340 5.19 36.26 -10.37
C GLU A 340 4.00 37.15 -9.98
N THR A 341 4.27 38.36 -9.46
CA THR A 341 3.23 39.31 -9.09
C THR A 341 2.41 39.75 -10.32
N TYR A 342 3.07 40.05 -11.43
CA TYR A 342 2.39 40.36 -12.69
C TYR A 342 1.51 39.21 -13.18
N LEU A 343 2.01 37.97 -13.14
CA LEU A 343 1.23 36.80 -13.53
C LEU A 343 0.02 36.58 -12.62
N LYS A 344 0.19 36.76 -11.31
CA LYS A 344 -0.89 36.67 -10.34
C LYS A 344 -2.00 37.68 -10.63
N GLU A 345 -1.64 38.93 -10.92
CA GLU A 345 -2.60 39.98 -11.25
C GLU A 345 -3.36 39.67 -12.54
N ASN A 346 -2.65 39.26 -13.59
CA ASN A 346 -3.25 38.87 -14.87
C ASN A 346 -4.21 37.68 -14.70
N TYR A 347 -3.81 36.66 -13.94
CA TYR A 347 -4.65 35.51 -13.62
C TYR A 347 -5.91 35.93 -12.85
N LEU A 348 -5.79 36.79 -11.84
CA LEU A 348 -6.92 37.27 -11.06
C LEU A 348 -7.90 38.07 -11.90
N GLN A 349 -7.41 38.92 -12.81
CA GLN A 349 -8.25 39.64 -13.77
C GLN A 349 -9.01 38.68 -14.69
N HIS A 350 -8.33 37.64 -15.19
CA HIS A 350 -8.95 36.62 -16.03
C HIS A 350 -10.05 35.85 -15.30
N GLN A 351 -9.79 35.45 -14.05
CA GLN A 351 -10.77 34.77 -13.21
C GLN A 351 -12.00 35.66 -12.92
N GLN A 352 -11.79 36.94 -12.59
CA GLN A 352 -12.88 37.90 -12.40
C GLN A 352 -13.71 38.11 -13.68
N CYS A 353 -13.06 38.12 -14.85
CA CYS A 353 -13.76 38.20 -16.13
C CYS A 353 -14.62 36.95 -16.38
N GLN A 354 -14.09 35.76 -16.11
CA GLN A 354 -14.84 34.51 -16.21
C GLN A 354 -16.02 34.46 -15.23
N GLU A 355 -15.84 34.90 -13.98
CA GLU A 355 -16.93 34.99 -13.00
C GLU A 355 -18.03 35.97 -13.43
N LYS A 356 -17.66 37.14 -13.97
CA LYS A 356 -18.62 38.09 -14.56
C LYS A 356 -19.32 37.54 -15.80
N GLN A 357 -18.67 36.64 -16.53
CA GLN A 357 -19.27 35.99 -17.69
C GLN A 357 -20.23 34.86 -17.31
N ASN A 358 -20.08 34.26 -16.12
CA ASN A 358 -20.93 33.19 -15.62
C ASN A 358 -22.41 33.61 -15.61
N MET A 359 -23.26 32.80 -16.23
CA MET A 359 -24.70 33.05 -16.35
C MET A 359 -25.36 33.21 -15.00
N GLU A 360 -24.98 32.41 -13.99
CA GLU A 360 -25.53 32.53 -12.64
C GLU A 360 -25.24 33.90 -12.03
N GLN A 361 -24.02 34.41 -12.23
CA GLN A 361 -23.63 35.72 -11.72
C GLN A 361 -24.35 36.85 -12.46
N LYS A 362 -24.48 36.74 -13.79
CA LYS A 362 -25.28 37.69 -14.58
C LYS A 362 -26.75 37.72 -14.17
N ILE A 363 -27.34 36.55 -13.90
CA ILE A 363 -28.73 36.45 -13.42
C ILE A 363 -28.84 37.10 -12.04
N ARG A 364 -27.89 36.85 -11.12
CA ARG A 364 -27.83 37.52 -9.81
C ARG A 364 -27.71 39.04 -9.95
N ASP A 365 -26.84 39.53 -10.82
CA ASP A 365 -26.64 40.95 -11.08
C ASP A 365 -27.88 41.61 -11.69
N VAL A 366 -28.54 40.95 -12.64
CA VAL A 366 -29.80 41.43 -13.24
C VAL A 366 -30.92 41.43 -12.20
N ALA A 367 -31.03 40.39 -11.37
CA ALA A 367 -32.01 40.32 -10.29
C ALA A 367 -31.77 41.42 -9.24
N GLN A 368 -30.52 41.68 -8.87
CA GLN A 368 -30.16 42.75 -7.94
C GLN A 368 -30.44 44.13 -8.54
N ARG A 369 -30.12 44.35 -9.81
CA ARG A 369 -30.51 45.58 -10.54
C ARG A 369 -32.02 45.73 -10.58
N TYR A 370 -32.77 44.69 -10.92
CA TYR A 370 -34.24 44.74 -10.94
C TYR A 370 -34.82 45.09 -9.56
N ARG A 371 -34.29 44.52 -8.47
CA ARG A 371 -34.68 44.89 -7.10
C ARG A 371 -34.35 46.35 -6.76
N LEU A 372 -33.21 46.87 -7.22
CA LEU A 372 -32.84 48.28 -7.04
C LEU A 372 -33.72 49.24 -7.86
N PHE A 373 -34.20 48.81 -9.04
CA PHE A 373 -35.15 49.56 -9.86
C PHE A 373 -36.62 49.36 -9.44
N SER A 374 -36.92 48.32 -8.65
CA SER A 374 -38.25 48.02 -8.12
C SER A 374 -38.46 48.61 -6.70
N PRO A 375 -38.37 49.94 -6.56
CA PRO A 375 -39.31 50.61 -5.68
C PRO A 375 -39.92 51.83 -6.37
N ARG A 376 -41.09 51.63 -7.00
CA ARG A 376 -42.18 52.60 -7.27
C ARG A 376 -43.25 52.01 -8.21
N VAL A 377 -43.82 50.85 -7.88
CA VAL A 377 -45.19 50.56 -8.30
C VAL A 377 -46.02 50.53 -7.03
N PRO A 378 -46.72 51.62 -6.67
CA PRO A 378 -47.75 51.55 -5.65
C PRO A 378 -48.75 50.49 -6.09
N LEU A 379 -49.14 49.59 -5.18
CA LEU A 379 -50.39 48.82 -5.36
C LEU A 379 -51.54 49.83 -5.41
N GLU A 380 -51.86 50.31 -6.60
CA GLU A 380 -53.07 51.08 -6.85
C GLU A 380 -54.14 50.14 -7.36
N LYS A 381 -55.22 50.10 -6.58
CA LYS A 381 -56.39 49.25 -6.70
C LYS A 381 -57.10 49.47 -8.05
N THR A 382 -57.42 48.39 -8.76
CA THR A 382 -58.60 48.31 -9.61
C THR A 382 -59.22 46.93 -9.38
N CYS A 383 -60.19 46.89 -8.47
CA CYS A 383 -61.62 46.90 -8.79
C CYS A 383 -62.06 45.65 -9.56
N GLU A 384 -62.82 44.84 -8.82
CA GLU A 384 -63.82 43.90 -9.34
C GLU A 384 -64.53 44.47 -10.57
N CYS A 385 -64.57 43.69 -11.65
CA CYS A 385 -65.80 43.53 -12.43
C CYS A 385 -65.69 42.24 -13.26
N GLN A 386 -66.64 41.37 -12.97
CA GLN A 386 -66.87 40.04 -13.52
C GLN A 386 -66.76 39.93 -15.04
N CYS A 387 -66.17 38.80 -15.44
CA CYS A 387 -66.42 38.11 -16.70
C CYS A 387 -67.86 38.23 -17.17
N SER A 388 -68.06 38.80 -18.36
CA SER A 388 -69.13 38.38 -19.26
C SER A 388 -68.65 38.51 -20.70
N LEU A 389 -69.06 37.52 -21.52
CA LEU A 389 -69.00 37.48 -23.00
C LEU A 389 -67.68 37.03 -23.67
N MET A 390 -67.57 35.71 -23.87
CA MET A 390 -67.57 35.03 -25.19
C MET A 390 -67.04 33.60 -25.04
N SER A 391 -67.89 32.63 -24.74
CA SER A 391 -68.38 31.64 -25.73
C SER A 391 -68.22 32.05 -27.20
N ARG A 392 -67.33 31.37 -27.94
CA ARG A 392 -67.61 30.64 -29.21
C ARG A 392 -66.36 30.47 -30.09
N ARG A 393 -66.11 29.21 -30.46
CA ARG A 393 -65.51 28.60 -31.68
C ARG A 393 -64.65 27.43 -31.21
N GLU A 394 -65.20 26.24 -31.00
CA GLU A 394 -65.51 25.21 -32.02
C GLU A 394 -64.42 25.04 -33.06
N LEU A 395 -63.57 24.03 -32.84
CA LEU A 395 -63.48 22.83 -33.67
C LEU A 395 -62.92 21.66 -32.85
#